data_AF-F5CT16-F1
#
_entry.id   AF-F5CT16-F1
#
_cell.length_a   1.000
_cell.length_b   1.000
_cell.length_c   1.000
_cell.angle_alpha   90.00
_cell.angle_beta   90.00
_cell.angle_gamma   90.00
#
_symmetry.space_group_name_H-M   'P 1'
#
loop_
_entity.id
_entity.type
_entity.pdbx_description
1 polymer ?
#
loop_
_entity_poly.entity_id
_entity_poly.type
_entity_poly.pdbx_seq_one_letter_code
_entity_poly.pdbx_strand_id
1 'polypeptide(L)' 'LNEEERQRLCQNLAGFLKEAQLFIQKRMVENLKAVHPDYGNKVETLLKKYNAEAKKDATLHVYSRPGASAITASSKM' A
#
# COMPACT_ATOMS: atom_id res chain seq x y z
N LEU A 1 -18.30 22.26 1.53
CA LEU A 1 -17.02 21.97 0.88
C LEU A 1 -17.09 22.41 -0.57
N ASN A 2 -16.31 23.42 -0.93
CA ASN A 2 -16.05 23.78 -2.32
C ASN A 2 -15.21 22.66 -2.99
N GLU A 3 -15.06 22.69 -4.33
CA GLU A 3 -14.41 21.57 -5.03
C GLU A 3 -12.94 21.37 -4.60
N GLU A 4 -12.22 22.45 -4.31
CA GLU A 4 -10.83 22.37 -3.83
C GLU A 4 -10.72 21.70 -2.46
N GLU A 5 -11.60 22.05 -1.52
CA GLU A 5 -11.67 21.44 -0.19
C GLU A 5 -12.05 19.96 -0.28
N ARG A 6 -12.93 19.59 -1.22
CA ARG A 6 -13.28 18.18 -1.48
C ARG A 6 -12.10 17.39 -2.01
N GLN A 7 -11.33 17.98 -2.93
CA GLN A 7 -10.11 17.36 -3.44
C GLN A 7 -9.06 17.19 -2.35
N ARG A 8 -8.80 18.23 -1.55
CA ARG A 8 -7.87 18.17 -0.41
C ARG A 8 -8.30 17.11 0.61
N LEU A 9 -9.59 17.00 0.91
CA LEU A 9 -10.11 15.95 1.78
C LEU A 9 -9.77 14.54 1.25
N CYS A 10 -10.03 14.28 -0.03
CA CYS A 10 -9.74 12.98 -0.64
C CYS A 10 -8.23 12.67 -0.65
N GLN A 11 -7.39 13.68 -0.93
CA GLN A 11 -5.93 13.56 -0.87
C GLN A 11 -5.44 13.24 0.54
N ASN A 12 -5.96 13.93 1.55
CA ASN A 12 -5.60 13.69 2.95
C ASN A 12 -5.99 12.28 3.41
N LEU A 13 -7.20 11.83 3.07
CA LEU A 13 -7.67 10.48 3.41
C LEU A 13 -6.79 9.41 2.76
N ALA A 14 -6.53 9.53 1.45
CA ALA A 14 -5.67 8.57 0.75
C ALA A 14 -4.22 8.61 1.26
N GLY A 15 -3.69 9.79 1.57
CA GLY A 15 -2.35 9.97 2.11
C GLY A 15 -2.17 9.32 3.49
N PHE A 16 -3.17 9.41 4.37
CA PHE A 16 -3.16 8.74 5.67
C PHE A 16 -3.24 7.21 5.53
N LEU A 17 -3.96 6.72 4.53
CA LEU A 17 -4.21 5.30 4.33
C LEU A 17 -3.12 4.59 3.50
N LYS A 18 -2.19 5.33 2.86
CA LYS A 18 -1.23 4.76 1.89
C LYS A 18 -0.29 3.69 2.50
N GLU A 19 0.02 3.81 3.79
CA GLU A 19 0.90 2.86 4.51
C GLU A 19 0.10 1.81 5.29
N ALA A 20 -1.22 1.96 5.37
CA ALA A 20 -2.07 0.98 6.01
C ALA A 20 -2.09 -0.31 5.19
N GLN A 21 -2.26 -1.46 5.87
CA GLN A 21 -2.37 -2.75 5.20
C GLN A 21 -3.58 -2.77 4.24
N LEU A 22 -3.46 -3.48 3.11
CA LEU A 22 -4.44 -3.46 2.02
C LEU A 22 -5.89 -3.76 2.45
N PHE A 23 -6.10 -4.60 3.45
CA PHE A 23 -7.45 -4.91 3.92
C PHE A 23 -8.11 -3.72 4.65
N ILE A 24 -7.31 -2.92 5.37
CA ILE A 24 -7.78 -1.70 6.05
C ILE A 24 -8.16 -0.65 5.01
N GLN A 25 -7.31 -0.49 3.98
CA GLN A 25 -7.58 0.41 2.85
C GLN A 25 -8.91 0.06 2.17
N LYS A 26 -9.15 -1.23 1.85
CA LYS A 26 -10.40 -1.70 1.23
C LYS A 26 -11.63 -1.39 2.08
N ARG A 27 -11.59 -1.74 3.37
CA ARG A 27 -12.71 -1.50 4.29
C ARG A 27 -13.02 -0.01 4.42
N MET A 28 -12.00 0.84 4.47
CA MET A 28 -12.21 2.29 4.54
C MET A 28 -12.82 2.86 3.26
N VAL A 29 -12.41 2.37 2.09
CA VAL A 29 -13.02 2.74 0.81
C VAL A 29 -14.49 2.33 0.76
N GLU A 30 -14.84 1.12 1.20
CA GLU A 30 -16.24 0.66 1.28
C GLU A 30 -17.09 1.56 2.19
N ASN A 31 -16.58 1.89 3.38
CA ASN A 31 -17.25 2.83 4.28
C ASN A 31 -17.44 4.21 3.64
N LEU A 32 -16.44 4.72 2.94
CA LEU A 32 -16.54 6.01 2.24
C LEU A 32 -17.54 5.95 1.09
N LYS A 33 -17.60 4.85 0.33
CA LYS A 33 -18.59 4.68 -0.75
C LYS A 33 -20.02 4.62 -0.22
N ALA A 34 -20.22 4.02 0.95
CA ALA A 34 -21.52 4.00 1.61
C ALA A 34 -21.99 5.40 2.03
N VAL A 35 -21.07 6.30 2.39
CA VAL A 35 -21.38 7.70 2.73
C VAL A 35 -21.51 8.58 1.49
N HIS A 36 -20.53 8.51 0.59
CA HIS A 36 -20.49 9.27 -0.66
C HIS A 36 -19.69 8.51 -1.73
N PRO A 37 -20.35 7.95 -2.78
CA PRO A 37 -19.68 7.09 -3.76
C PRO A 37 -18.51 7.78 -4.47
N ASP A 38 -18.67 9.05 -4.87
CA ASP A 38 -17.60 9.77 -5.57
C ASP A 38 -16.34 9.96 -4.72
N TYR A 39 -16.47 10.16 -3.41
CA TYR A 39 -15.32 10.32 -2.53
C TYR A 39 -14.60 9.00 -2.34
N GLY A 40 -15.37 7.92 -2.13
CA GLY A 40 -14.81 6.58 -2.09
C GLY A 40 -14.05 6.24 -3.38
N ASN A 41 -14.59 6.58 -4.56
CA ASN A 41 -13.93 6.37 -5.85
C ASN A 41 -12.67 7.23 -6.03
N LYS A 42 -12.70 8.51 -5.62
CA LYS A 42 -11.52 9.41 -5.66
C LYS A 42 -10.40 8.87 -4.74
N VAL A 43 -10.73 8.48 -3.51
CA VAL A 43 -9.76 7.92 -2.55
C VAL A 43 -9.20 6.58 -3.03
N GLU A 44 -10.04 5.70 -3.58
CA GLU A 44 -9.59 4.41 -4.13
C GLU A 44 -8.57 4.61 -5.27
N THR A 45 -8.82 5.58 -6.15
CA THR A 45 -7.92 5.90 -7.28
C THR A 45 -6.55 6.38 -6.78
N LEU A 46 -6.53 7.24 -5.76
CA LEU A 46 -5.31 7.72 -5.14
C LEU A 46 -4.53 6.58 -4.44
N LEU A 47 -5.23 5.71 -3.71
CA LEU A 47 -4.60 4.56 -3.06
C LEU A 47 -4.00 3.57 -4.07
N LYS A 48 -4.67 3.31 -5.20
CA LYS A 48 -4.10 2.49 -6.27
C LYS A 48 -2.78 3.06 -6.80
N LYS A 49 -2.70 4.39 -6.97
CA LYS A 49 -1.47 5.08 -7.36
C LYS A 49 -0.36 4.88 -6.31
N TYR A 50 -0.64 5.17 -5.03
CA TYR A 50 0.35 5.04 -3.96
C TYR A 50 0.84 3.59 -3.77
N ASN A 51 -0.08 2.62 -3.85
CA ASN A 51 0.29 1.20 -3.75
C ASN A 51 1.15 0.73 -4.94
N ALA A 52 0.92 1.29 -6.14
CA ALA A 52 1.76 1.01 -7.29
C ALA A 52 3.16 1.63 -7.16
N GLU A 53 3.25 2.82 -6.57
CA GLU A 53 4.52 3.48 -6.23
C GLU A 53 5.29 2.68 -5.16
N ALA A 54 4.65 2.32 -4.05
CA ALA A 54 5.27 1.56 -2.96
C ALA A 54 5.80 0.18 -3.40
N LYS A 55 5.15 -0.46 -4.38
CA LYS A 55 5.63 -1.73 -4.96
C LYS A 55 6.93 -1.61 -5.74
N LYS A 56 7.24 -0.44 -6.30
CA LYS A 56 8.51 -0.20 -7.00
C LYS A 56 9.68 -0.16 -6.03
N ASP A 57 9.43 0.36 -4.82
CA ASP A 57 10.45 0.48 -3.78
C ASP A 57 10.65 -0.83 -3.00
N ALA A 58 9.66 -1.73 -3.04
CA ALA A 58 9.71 -3.07 -2.45
C ALA A 58 10.57 -4.06 -3.26
N THR A 59 11.78 -3.65 -3.66
CA THR A 59 12.81 -4.57 -4.14
C THR A 59 13.26 -5.41 -2.94
N LEU A 60 12.48 -6.44 -2.61
CA LEU A 60 12.73 -7.34 -1.50
C LEU A 60 14.06 -8.05 -1.74
N HIS A 61 15.10 -7.67 -1.00
CA HIS A 61 16.32 -8.46 -0.95
C HIS A 61 16.05 -9.71 -0.11
N VAL A 62 15.67 -10.79 -0.80
CA VAL A 62 15.43 -12.09 -0.19
C VAL A 62 16.79 -12.71 0.15
N TYR A 63 17.16 -12.66 1.42
CA TYR A 63 18.20 -13.55 1.95
C TYR A 63 17.62 -14.96 2.02
N SER A 64 17.86 -15.76 0.99
CA SER A 64 17.63 -17.19 1.08
C SER A 64 18.61 -17.76 2.10
N ARG A 65 18.10 -18.34 3.20
CA ARG A 65 18.92 -19.10 4.13
C ARG A 65 19.59 -20.22 3.33
N PRO A 66 20.93 -20.33 3.30
CA PRO A 66 21.58 -21.44 2.64
C PRO A 66 21.06 -22.73 3.28
N GLY A 67 20.53 -23.64 2.48
CA GLY A 67 20.12 -24.96 2.96
C GLY A 67 21.29 -25.68 3.62
N ALA A 68 21.01 -26.69 4.45
CA ALA A 68 22.03 -27.43 5.22
C ALA A 68 23.19 -28.00 4.38
N SER A 69 23.04 -28.12 3.06
CA SER A 69 24.11 -28.54 2.15
C SER A 69 25.17 -27.46 1.85
N ALA A 70 24.89 -26.18 2.09
CA ALA A 70 25.81 -25.08 1.82
C ALA A 70 26.80 -24.83 2.98
N ILE A 71 26.39 -25.12 4.23
CA ILE A 71 27.26 -25.01 5.41
C ILE A 71 28.39 -26.05 5.41
N THR A 72 28.20 -27.21 4.78
CA THR A 72 29.23 -28.25 4.70
C THR A 72 30.34 -27.94 3.70
N ALA A 73 30.11 -27.06 2.71
CA ALA A 73 31.12 -26.67 1.73
C ALA A 73 32.16 -25.69 2.30
N SER A 74 31.83 -24.96 3.38
CA SER A 74 32.73 -23.98 3.99
C SER A 74 33.63 -24.53 5.11
N SER A 75 33.48 -25.82 5.47
CA SER A 75 34.28 -26.46 6.53
C SER A 75 35.50 -27.23 6.01
N LYS A 76 35.84 -27.09 4.72
CA LYS A 76 37.09 -27.61 4.13
C LYS A 76 37.92 -26.45 3.58
N MET A 77 38.52 -25.68 4.48
CA MET A 77 39.76 -24.94 4.24
C MET A 77 40.68 -25.15 5.43
#